data_AF-A0A5C9CW54-F1
#
_entry.id   AF-A0A5C9CW54-F1
#
_cell.length_a   1.000
_cell.length_b   1.000
_cell.length_c   1.000
_cell.angle_alpha   90.00
_cell.angle_beta   90.00
_cell.angle_gamma   90.00
#
_symmetry.space_group_name_H-M   'P 1'
#
loop_
_entity.id
_entity.type
_entity.pdbx_description
1 polymer ?
#
loop_
_entity_poly.entity_id
_entity_poly.type
_entity_poly.pdbx_seq_one_letter_code
_entity_poly.pdbx_strand_id
1 'polypeptide(L)' 'MTDSATLEATTPADNDEAYLATPFVQQLIKQLRAQDTNGTWDNKSDLQLLKPYIHTAEERRALPILGDPDPETLWHLEI' A
#
# COMPACT_ATOMS: atom_id res chain seq x y z
N MET A 1 3.19 -29.66 1.19
CA MET A 1 3.75 -28.30 1.04
C MET A 1 2.64 -27.42 0.51
N THR A 2 1.73 -27.00 1.38
CA THR A 2 0.56 -26.19 1.04
C THR A 2 0.36 -25.22 2.19
N ASP A 3 0.89 -24.01 2.04
CA ASP A 3 0.56 -22.88 2.90
C ASP A 3 -0.02 -21.79 2.01
N SER A 4 -1.21 -22.06 1.49
CA SER A 4 -2.07 -21.00 0.95
C SER A 4 -2.66 -20.28 2.16
N ALA A 5 -1.96 -19.25 2.62
CA ALA A 5 -2.49 -18.28 3.57
C ALA A 5 -3.77 -17.67 2.99
N THR A 6 -4.90 -18.26 3.36
CA THR A 6 -6.22 -17.70 3.13
C THR A 6 -6.34 -16.50 4.06
N LEU A 7 -6.22 -15.30 3.49
CA LEU A 7 -6.55 -14.07 4.20
C LEU A 7 -8.08 -14.05 4.37
N GLU A 8 -8.55 -14.50 5.54
CA GLU A 8 -9.93 -14.26 5.96
C GLU A 8 -10.15 -12.75 6.06
N ALA A 9 -10.86 -12.20 5.08
CA ALA A 9 -11.37 -10.84 5.12
C ALA A 9 -12.51 -10.75 6.14
N THR A 10 -12.17 -10.77 7.43
CA THR A 10 -12.99 -10.07 8.41
C THR A 10 -12.63 -8.60 8.26
N THR A 11 -13.56 -7.80 7.74
CA THR A 11 -13.49 -6.34 7.79
C THR A 11 -14.21 -5.87 9.06
N PRO A 12 -13.50 -5.48 10.13
CA PRO A 12 -14.04 -4.54 11.08
C PRO A 12 -13.63 -3.15 10.58
N ALA A 13 -14.60 -2.36 10.12
CA ALA A 13 -14.43 -1.04 9.50
C ALA A 13 -13.82 0.05 10.42
N ASP A 14 -13.22 -0.31 11.55
CA ASP A 14 -12.71 0.58 12.61
C ASP A 14 -11.30 0.19 13.12
N ASN A 15 -10.48 -0.48 12.31
CA ASN A 15 -9.10 -0.87 12.70
C ASN A 15 -7.98 -0.18 11.93
N ASP A 16 -8.29 0.87 11.14
CA ASP A 16 -7.28 1.60 10.37
C ASP A 16 -6.12 2.09 11.26
N GLU A 17 -6.44 2.64 12.43
CA GLU A 17 -5.46 3.05 13.44
C GLU A 17 -4.58 1.88 13.92
N ALA A 18 -5.18 0.70 14.11
CA ALA A 18 -4.47 -0.51 14.53
C ALA A 18 -3.55 -1.03 13.42
N TYR A 19 -3.97 -0.95 12.16
CA TYR A 19 -3.16 -1.33 11.00
C TYR A 19 -2.01 -0.34 10.77
N LEU A 20 -2.24 0.97 10.91
CA LEU A 20 -1.21 2.00 10.87
C LEU A 20 -0.19 1.84 12.00
N ALA A 21 -0.63 1.37 13.17
CA ALA A 21 0.25 1.11 14.31
C ALA A 21 1.16 -0.12 14.12
N THR A 22 0.94 -0.94 13.09
CA THR A 22 1.80 -2.10 12.84
C THR A 22 3.21 -1.65 12.48
N PRO A 23 4.26 -2.35 12.98
CA PRO A 23 5.64 -1.94 12.76
C PRO A 23 6.00 -1.90 11.27
N PHE A 24 5.41 -2.79 10.46
CA PHE A 24 5.62 -2.81 9.01
C PHE A 24 5.10 -1.53 8.34
N VAL A 25 3.83 -1.18 8.59
CA VAL A 25 3.20 0.00 7.96
C VAL A 25 3.91 1.29 8.37
N GLN A 26 4.32 1.41 9.64
CA GLN A 26 5.11 2.56 10.08
C GLN A 26 6.45 2.70 9.36
N GLN A 27 7.14 1.59 9.08
CA GLN A 27 8.42 1.66 8.33
C GLN A 27 8.17 1.97 6.86
N LEU A 28 7.12 1.42 6.24
CA LEU A 28 6.73 1.76 4.87
C LEU A 28 6.44 3.26 4.73
N ILE A 29 5.65 3.84 5.64
CA ILE A 29 5.37 5.28 5.65
C ILE A 29 6.67 6.09 5.79
N LYS A 30 7.60 5.67 6.67
CA LYS A 30 8.90 6.36 6.82
C LYS A 30 9.71 6.34 5.53
N GLN A 31 9.76 5.22 4.83
CA GLN A 31 10.46 5.14 3.55
C GLN A 31 9.80 6.03 2.48
N LEU A 32 8.46 6.03 2.40
CA LEU A 32 7.73 6.92 1.50
C LEU A 32 8.03 8.39 1.79
N ARG A 33 7.99 8.80 3.07
CA ARG A 33 8.31 10.18 3.49
C ARG A 33 9.77 10.54 3.23
N ALA A 34 10.70 9.60 3.39
CA ALA A 34 12.13 9.84 3.12
C ALA A 34 12.42 10.11 1.64
N GLN A 35 11.59 9.57 0.75
CA GLN A 35 11.72 9.78 -0.69
C GLN A 35 11.11 11.12 -1.15
N ASP A 36 10.18 11.69 -0.38
CA ASP A 36 9.60 13.00 -0.64
C ASP A 36 10.53 14.14 -0.19
N THR A 37 11.62 14.30 -0.94
CA THR A 37 12.66 15.32 -0.66
C THR A 37 12.15 16.77 -0.74
N ASN A 38 11.05 17.01 -1.46
CA ASN A 38 10.47 18.34 -1.66
C ASN A 38 9.27 18.63 -0.74
N GLY A 39 8.89 17.69 0.15
CA GLY A 39 7.75 17.87 1.08
C GLY A 39 6.39 17.99 0.39
N THR A 40 6.23 17.42 -0.80
CA THR A 40 4.98 17.47 -1.58
C THR A 40 3.83 16.78 -0.83
N TRP A 41 4.14 15.84 0.04
CA TRP A 41 3.21 14.97 0.76
C TRP A 41 3.04 15.37 2.23
N ASP A 42 3.69 16.42 2.72
CA ASP A 42 3.57 16.88 4.12
C ASP A 42 2.13 17.18 4.53
N ASN A 43 1.30 17.66 3.59
CA ASN A 43 -0.12 17.93 3.82
C ASN A 43 -1.02 16.70 3.69
N LYS A 44 -0.47 15.53 3.31
CA LYS A 44 -1.22 14.28 3.20
C LYS A 44 -1.10 13.50 4.51
N SER A 45 -2.22 12.92 4.94
CA SER A 45 -2.23 11.93 6.01
C SER A 45 -1.62 10.61 5.55
N ASP A 46 -1.19 9.78 6.50
CA ASP A 46 -0.57 8.49 6.19
C ASP A 46 -1.53 7.53 5.45
N LEU A 47 -2.83 7.59 5.75
CA LEU A 47 -3.86 6.86 5.00
C LEU A 47 -3.95 7.33 3.54
N GLN A 48 -3.85 8.64 3.30
CA GLN A 48 -3.85 9.18 1.94
C GLN A 48 -2.58 8.78 1.17
N LEU A 49 -1.46 8.60 1.87
CA LEU A 49 -0.20 8.17 1.30
C LEU A 49 -0.23 6.68 0.92
N LEU A 50 -0.89 5.84 1.72
CA LEU A 50 -1.03 4.40 1.48
C LEU A 50 -2.13 4.03 0.47
N LYS A 51 -2.98 4.99 0.10
CA LYS A 51 -4.09 4.78 -0.85
C LYS A 51 -3.68 4.06 -2.17
N PRO A 52 -2.52 4.35 -2.79
CA PRO A 52 -2.07 3.64 -4.00
C PRO A 52 -1.78 2.15 -3.81
N TYR A 53 -1.55 1.70 -2.58
CA TYR A 53 -1.23 0.29 -2.29
C TYR A 53 -2.48 -0.58 -2.03
N ILE A 54 -3.62 0.06 -1.77
CA ILE A 54 -4.83 -0.63 -1.31
C ILE A 54 -5.83 -0.66 -2.46
N HIS A 55 -5.88 -1.80 -3.16
CA HIS A 55 -6.82 -2.08 -4.23
C HIS A 55 -7.74 -3.25 -3.88
N THR A 56 -9.01 -3.12 -4.26
CA THR A 56 -9.96 -4.23 -4.23
C THR A 56 -9.53 -5.34 -5.20
N ALA A 57 -10.05 -6.56 -4.99
CA ALA A 57 -9.73 -7.68 -5.86
C ALA A 57 -10.21 -7.46 -7.31
N GLU A 58 -11.31 -6.74 -7.49
CA GLU A 58 -11.88 -6.40 -8.80
C GLU A 58 -10.99 -5.38 -9.53
N GLU A 59 -10.58 -4.31 -8.85
CA GLU A 59 -9.66 -3.30 -9.42
C GLU A 59 -8.33 -3.92 -9.82
N ARG A 60 -7.75 -4.78 -8.96
CA ARG A 60 -6.48 -5.47 -9.27
C ARG A 60 -6.58 -6.37 -10.50
N ARG A 61 -7.74 -6.98 -10.74
CA ARG A 61 -7.98 -7.85 -11.90
C ARG A 61 -8.26 -7.06 -13.17
N ALA A 62 -8.79 -5.84 -13.03
CA ALA A 62 -8.99 -4.92 -14.15
C ALA A 62 -7.68 -4.27 -14.62
N LEU A 63 -6.62 -4.27 -13.79
CA LEU A 63 -5.31 -3.76 -14.18
C LEU A 63 -4.76 -4.55 -15.38
N PRO A 64 -4.35 -3.86 -16.46
CA PRO A 64 -3.81 -4.52 -17.64
C PRO A 64 -2.48 -5.20 -17.29
N ILE A 65 -2.39 -6.51 -17.52
CA ILE A 65 -1.17 -7.32 -17.31
C ILE A 65 -0.34 -7.42 -18.62
N LEU A 66 -0.71 -6.68 -19.67
CA LEU A 66 -0.03 -6.72 -20.95
C LEU A 66 0.93 -5.54 -21.11
N GLY A 67 2.23 -5.82 -21.11
CA GLY A 67 3.30 -4.82 -21.24
C GLY A 67 4.12 -4.68 -19.96
N ASP A 68 5.01 -3.68 -19.93
CA ASP A 68 5.76 -3.35 -18.73
C ASP A 68 4.83 -2.65 -17.73
N PRO A 69 4.92 -2.98 -16.42
CA PRO A 69 4.18 -2.28 -15.39
C PRO A 69 4.58 -0.80 -15.34
N ASP A 70 3.64 0.06 -14.96
CA ASP A 70 3.90 1.49 -14.88
C ASP A 70 5.11 1.80 -13.97
N PRO A 71 5.98 2.77 -14.31
CA PRO A 71 7.14 3.10 -13.50
C PRO A 71 6.81 3.42 -12.05
N GLU A 72 5.64 4.01 -11.78
CA GLU A 72 5.17 4.28 -10.41
C GLU A 72 4.88 2.97 -9.67
N THR A 73 4.33 1.97 -10.36
CA THR A 73 4.08 0.63 -9.78
C THR A 73 5.38 -0.09 -9.46
N LEU A 74 6.39 0.02 -10.33
CA LEU A 74 7.72 -0.54 -10.09
C LEU A 74 8.41 0.13 -8.90
N TRP A 75 8.31 1.45 -8.81
CA TRP A 75 8.86 2.20 -7.70
C TRP A 75 8.22 1.80 -6.36
N HIS A 76 6.90 1.65 -6.32
CA HIS A 76 6.19 1.17 -5.13
C HIS A 76 6.60 -0.24 -4.69
N LEU A 77 7.11 -1.08 -5.59
CA LEU A 77 7.59 -2.44 -5.29
C LEU A 77 8.99 -2.45 -4.68
N GLU A 78 9.82 -1.44 -4.95
CA GLU A 78 11.23 -1.40 -4.55
C GLU A 78 11.44 -0.99 -3.07
N ILE A 79 10.44 -0.38 -2.45
CA ILE A 79 10.48 0.28 -1.14
C ILE A 79 9.80 -0.55 -0.04
#